data_AF-A0A1H3YSL0-F1
#
_entry.id   AF-A0A1H3YSL0-F1
#
_cell.length_a   1.000
_cell.length_b   1.000
_cell.length_c   1.000
_cell.angle_alpha   90.00
_cell.angle_beta   90.00
_cell.angle_gamma   90.00
#
_symmetry.space_group_name_H-M   'P 1'
#
loop_
_entity.id
_entity.type
_entity.pdbx_description
1 polymer ?
#
loop_
_entity_poly.entity_id
_entity_poly.type
_entity_poly.pdbx_seq_one_letter_code
_entity_poly.pdbx_strand_id
1 'polypeptide(L)'
;MKEIFKQFKEIGIIPVVVMEDAQYAEKLADVLCDNGLPCAEVTFRTAAAAEVISRMVKHRPELLVGAGTVLTTQEVDLAIEAGAKFIVSPGLNPEVVRYCQSKDMPVAPGTQTPSEMEQALGLGLDFVKFFPAEPAGGLKMIKAVAAPYGQLVFMPTGGITPENVRAYLTDEKILACGGSWMVKQQMMADGDWDGITKLVREAATIVKEVRGRGKQAVNSLYRKNKSDYLQKRKLKIS
;
A
#
# COMPACT_ATOMS: atom_id res chain seq x y z
N MET A 1 9.99 11.53 -2.14
CA MET A 1 9.50 10.15 -1.93
C MET A 1 10.59 9.22 -1.39
N LYS A 2 10.42 8.72 -0.15
CA LYS A 2 11.31 7.74 0.51
C LYS A 2 11.31 6.39 -0.24
N GLU A 3 12.40 5.61 -0.16
CA GLU A 3 12.53 4.31 -0.86
C GLU A 3 11.38 3.33 -0.58
N ILE A 4 10.88 3.31 0.66
CA ILE A 4 9.77 2.44 1.06
C ILE A 4 8.49 2.68 0.26
N PHE A 5 8.22 3.92 -0.17
CA PHE A 5 7.04 4.23 -0.97
C PHE A 5 7.20 3.82 -2.43
N LYS A 6 8.44 3.59 -2.90
CA LYS A 6 8.66 2.92 -4.19
C LYS A 6 8.30 1.44 -4.09
N GLN A 7 8.64 0.78 -2.97
CA GLN A 7 8.24 -0.62 -2.73
C GLN A 7 6.71 -0.77 -2.71
N PHE A 8 5.98 0.21 -2.16
CA PHE A 8 4.52 0.21 -2.17
C PHE A 8 3.96 0.13 -3.59
N LYS A 9 4.57 0.84 -4.55
CA LYS A 9 4.15 0.80 -5.95
C LYS A 9 4.35 -0.57 -6.60
N GLU A 10 5.40 -1.28 -6.23
CA GLU A 10 5.69 -2.63 -6.72
C GLU A 10 4.76 -3.67 -6.10
N ILE A 11 4.51 -3.55 -4.79
CA ILE A 11 3.61 -4.42 -4.03
C ILE A 11 2.15 -4.21 -4.44
N GLY A 12 1.75 -2.96 -4.68
CA GLY A 12 0.44 -2.56 -5.21
C GLY A 12 -0.73 -2.69 -4.22
N ILE A 13 -0.82 -3.78 -3.46
CA ILE A 13 -1.88 -4.00 -2.46
C ILE A 13 -1.22 -4.28 -1.12
N ILE A 14 -1.58 -3.50 -0.10
CA ILE A 14 -1.08 -3.63 1.27
C ILE A 14 -2.16 -4.34 2.12
N PRO A 15 -1.93 -5.59 2.54
CA PRO A 15 -2.83 -6.30 3.45
C PRO A 15 -2.94 -5.58 4.80
N VAL A 16 -4.16 -5.18 5.16
CA VAL A 16 -4.46 -4.56 6.46
C VAL A 16 -4.87 -5.66 7.43
N VAL A 17 -3.99 -5.98 8.37
CA VAL A 17 -4.09 -7.11 9.28
C VAL A 17 -4.64 -6.66 10.63
N VAL A 18 -5.72 -7.30 11.07
CA VAL A 18 -6.19 -7.27 12.46
C VAL A 18 -5.98 -8.68 13.00
N MET A 19 -5.23 -8.82 14.10
CA MET A 19 -4.87 -10.11 14.67
C MET A 19 -4.86 -10.01 16.19
N GLU A 20 -5.71 -10.78 16.84
CA GLU A 20 -5.80 -10.84 18.32
C GLU A 20 -4.77 -11.79 18.92
N ASP A 21 -4.40 -12.85 18.19
CA ASP A 21 -3.47 -13.87 18.65
C ASP A 21 -2.24 -13.94 17.74
N ALA A 22 -1.07 -13.65 18.32
CA ALA A 22 0.20 -13.63 17.62
C ALA A 22 0.68 -15.01 17.15
N GLN A 23 0.04 -16.11 17.56
CA GLN A 23 0.36 -17.45 17.07
C GLN A 23 0.23 -17.59 15.55
N TYR A 24 -0.63 -16.78 14.92
CA TYR A 24 -0.88 -16.81 13.48
C TYR A 24 0.11 -15.96 12.66
N ALA A 25 0.98 -15.18 13.32
CA ALA A 25 1.83 -14.18 12.68
C ALA A 25 2.79 -14.80 11.66
N GLU A 26 3.51 -15.85 12.04
CA GLU A 26 4.52 -16.51 11.22
C GLU A 26 3.88 -17.19 10.00
N LYS A 27 2.76 -17.90 10.22
CA LYS A 27 2.03 -18.57 9.14
C LYS A 27 1.44 -17.58 8.13
N LEU A 28 0.92 -16.44 8.60
CA LEU A 28 0.47 -15.39 7.69
C LEU A 28 1.65 -14.78 6.91
N ALA A 29 2.80 -14.57 7.55
CA ALA A 29 4.00 -14.09 6.88
C ALA A 29 4.46 -15.04 5.75
N ASP A 30 4.44 -16.34 6.00
CA ASP A 30 4.73 -17.36 4.98
C ASP A 30 3.79 -17.22 3.78
N VAL A 31 2.47 -17.18 4.04
CA VAL A 31 1.47 -17.08 2.97
C VAL A 31 1.65 -15.82 2.14
N LEU A 32 1.92 -14.68 2.77
CA LEU A 32 2.13 -13.40 2.09
C LEU A 32 3.38 -13.41 1.19
N CYS A 33 4.52 -13.84 1.73
CA CYS A 33 5.77 -13.93 0.97
C CYS A 33 5.67 -14.93 -0.19
N ASP A 34 5.22 -16.15 0.10
CA ASP A 34 5.26 -17.26 -0.85
C ASP A 34 4.24 -17.10 -1.99
N ASN A 35 3.21 -16.25 -1.80
CA ASN A 35 2.18 -15.99 -2.81
C ASN A 35 2.30 -14.60 -3.47
N GLY A 36 3.43 -13.92 -3.29
CA GLY A 36 3.80 -12.74 -4.06
C GLY A 36 3.18 -11.42 -3.59
N LEU A 37 2.81 -11.33 -2.30
CA LEU A 37 2.36 -10.11 -1.66
C LEU A 37 3.16 -9.85 -0.36
N PRO A 38 4.49 -9.64 -0.43
CA PRO A 38 5.38 -9.56 0.73
C PRO A 38 5.25 -8.22 1.47
N CYS A 39 4.06 -7.92 2.00
CA CYS A 39 3.81 -6.76 2.85
C CYS A 39 2.68 -7.00 3.84
N ALA A 40 2.71 -6.33 5.01
CA ALA A 40 1.60 -6.29 5.96
C ALA A 40 1.55 -4.94 6.69
N GLU A 41 0.35 -4.33 6.77
CA GLU A 41 0.01 -3.26 7.72
C GLU A 41 -0.69 -3.89 8.93
N VAL A 42 0.05 -4.15 10.01
CA VAL A 42 -0.50 -4.72 11.25
C VAL A 42 -1.11 -3.62 12.10
N THR A 43 -2.41 -3.70 12.36
CA THR A 43 -3.13 -2.62 13.05
C THR A 43 -3.00 -2.69 14.57
N PHE A 44 -2.73 -1.55 15.22
CA PHE A 44 -2.72 -1.35 16.68
C PHE A 44 -4.13 -1.32 17.28
N ARG A 45 -5.04 -2.13 16.74
CA ARG A 45 -6.41 -2.31 17.26
C ARG A 45 -6.49 -3.43 18.30
N THR A 46 -5.42 -4.19 18.47
CA THR A 46 -5.30 -5.31 19.40
C THR A 46 -4.02 -5.15 20.22
N ALA A 47 -4.02 -5.69 21.44
CA ALA A 47 -2.83 -5.68 22.30
C ALA A 47 -1.66 -6.49 21.71
N ALA A 48 -1.95 -7.44 20.82
CA ALA A 48 -0.97 -8.31 20.19
C ALA A 48 -0.17 -7.65 19.05
N ALA A 49 -0.54 -6.44 18.60
CA ALA A 49 0.01 -5.84 17.38
C ALA A 49 1.56 -5.77 17.35
N ALA A 50 2.19 -5.32 18.44
CA ALA A 50 3.64 -5.25 18.54
C ALA A 50 4.30 -6.64 18.49
N GLU A 51 3.70 -7.64 19.15
CA GLU A 51 4.20 -9.01 19.12
C GLU A 51 4.07 -9.63 17.72
N VAL A 52 2.93 -9.41 17.06
CA VAL A 52 2.68 -9.85 15.68
C VAL A 52 3.75 -9.29 14.74
N ILE A 53 4.03 -7.98 14.81
CA ILE A 53 5.08 -7.34 14.00
C ILE A 53 6.44 -7.98 14.27
N SER A 54 6.83 -8.12 15.55
CA SER A 54 8.11 -8.71 15.92
C SER A 54 8.27 -10.14 15.40
N ARG A 55 7.23 -10.98 15.52
CA ARG A 55 7.26 -12.36 15.01
C ARG A 55 7.39 -12.39 13.48
N MET A 56 6.58 -11.61 12.76
CA MET A 56 6.62 -11.52 11.30
C MET A 56 8.00 -11.07 10.79
N VAL A 57 8.56 -10.01 11.37
CA VAL A 57 9.86 -9.45 10.95
C VAL A 57 11.01 -10.43 11.23
N LYS A 58 10.99 -11.14 12.36
CA LYS A 58 12.01 -12.14 12.71
C LYS A 58 11.92 -13.37 11.81
N HIS A 59 10.70 -13.83 11.51
CA HIS A 59 10.45 -15.04 10.73
C HIS A 59 10.73 -14.85 9.23
N ARG A 60 10.29 -13.72 8.67
CA ARG A 60 10.48 -13.37 7.24
C ARG A 60 11.11 -11.97 7.12
N PRO A 61 12.45 -11.84 7.22
CA PRO A 61 13.13 -10.54 7.13
C PRO A 61 12.89 -9.78 5.81
N GLU A 62 12.49 -10.48 4.75
CA GLU A 62 12.12 -9.92 3.45
C GLU A 62 10.70 -9.33 3.42
N LEU A 63 9.84 -9.65 4.40
CA LEU A 63 8.48 -9.14 4.50
C LEU A 63 8.48 -7.66 4.90
N LEU A 64 7.85 -6.80 4.11
CA LEU A 64 7.70 -5.40 4.47
C LEU A 64 6.56 -5.22 5.49
N VAL A 65 6.90 -5.16 6.78
CA VAL A 65 5.92 -5.00 7.85
C VAL A 65 5.87 -3.55 8.34
N GLY A 66 4.67 -2.99 8.46
CA GLY A 66 4.42 -1.69 9.09
C GLY A 66 3.31 -1.76 10.12
N ALA A 67 3.17 -0.69 10.89
CA ALA A 67 2.13 -0.54 11.90
C ALA A 67 1.01 0.38 11.40
N GLY A 68 -0.23 -0.10 11.44
CA GLY A 68 -1.43 0.65 11.12
C GLY A 68 -2.23 1.04 12.34
N THR A 69 -3.17 1.97 12.18
CA THR A 69 -3.99 2.49 13.31
C THR A 69 -3.15 3.05 14.46
N VAL A 70 -2.00 3.65 14.15
CA VAL A 70 -1.17 4.33 15.16
C VAL A 70 -1.74 5.73 15.42
N LEU A 71 -2.03 6.05 16.68
CA LEU A 71 -2.71 7.27 17.12
C LEU A 71 -1.85 8.12 18.06
N THR A 72 -0.83 7.53 18.68
CA THR A 72 0.01 8.17 19.70
C THR A 72 1.50 7.99 19.41
N THR A 73 2.35 8.81 20.03
CA THR A 73 3.81 8.71 19.91
C THR A 73 4.37 7.47 20.60
N GLN A 74 3.72 7.02 21.68
CA GLN A 74 4.07 5.78 22.38
C GLN A 74 3.89 4.56 21.48
N GLU A 75 2.80 4.51 20.70
CA GLU A 75 2.58 3.45 19.72
C GLU A 75 3.60 3.48 18.57
N VAL A 76 4.11 4.66 18.19
CA VAL A 76 5.23 4.78 17.25
C VAL A 76 6.49 4.11 17.80
N ASP A 77 6.84 4.37 19.07
CA ASP A 77 8.01 3.73 19.69
C ASP A 77 7.83 2.20 19.78
N LEU A 78 6.66 1.72 20.22
CA LEU A 78 6.36 0.27 20.25
C LEU A 78 6.46 -0.38 18.86
N ALA A 79 5.98 0.30 17.81
CA ALA A 79 6.08 -0.19 16.44
C ALA A 79 7.54 -0.26 15.96
N ILE A 80 8.35 0.77 16.26
CA ILE A 80 9.78 0.80 15.93
C ILE A 80 10.52 -0.34 16.64
N GLU A 81 10.30 -0.50 17.94
CA GLU A 81 10.91 -1.56 18.76
C GLU A 81 10.53 -2.96 18.27
N ALA A 82 9.29 -3.14 17.82
CA ALA A 82 8.82 -4.37 17.20
C ALA A 82 9.45 -4.65 15.82
N GLY A 83 10.08 -3.65 15.19
CA GLY A 83 10.76 -3.76 13.90
C GLY A 83 9.96 -3.28 12.70
N ALA A 84 8.85 -2.56 12.90
CA ALA A 84 8.08 -1.96 11.83
C ALA A 84 8.93 -1.03 10.96
N LYS A 85 8.65 -1.00 9.66
CA LYS A 85 9.38 -0.18 8.67
C LYS A 85 8.64 1.08 8.26
N PHE A 86 7.34 1.16 8.55
CA PHE A 86 6.50 2.32 8.27
C PHE A 86 5.33 2.40 9.25
N ILE A 87 4.75 3.59 9.36
CA ILE A 87 3.58 3.90 10.18
C ILE A 87 2.42 4.36 9.30
N VAL A 88 1.21 3.92 9.62
CA VAL A 88 -0.04 4.35 9.00
C VAL A 88 -1.03 4.74 10.10
N SER A 89 -1.62 5.92 9.98
CA SER A 89 -2.69 6.38 10.87
C SER A 89 -4.00 6.56 10.08
N PRO A 90 -5.18 6.42 10.70
CA PRO A 90 -6.46 6.56 10.01
C PRO A 90 -6.78 8.02 9.65
N GLY A 91 -6.22 8.97 10.40
CA GLY A 91 -6.30 10.41 10.15
C GLY A 91 -4.94 11.08 10.33
N LEU A 92 -4.88 12.39 10.11
CA LEU A 92 -3.65 13.18 10.24
C LEU A 92 -3.60 13.84 11.61
N ASN A 93 -2.72 13.33 12.48
CA ASN A 93 -2.31 14.01 13.70
C ASN A 93 -0.90 14.61 13.48
N PRO A 94 -0.73 15.95 13.44
CA PRO A 94 0.56 16.57 13.21
C PRO A 94 1.63 16.20 14.26
N GLU A 95 1.23 15.91 15.49
CA GLU A 95 2.15 15.47 16.55
C GLU A 95 2.77 14.11 16.21
N VAL A 96 1.95 13.13 15.85
CA VAL A 96 2.41 11.79 15.45
C VAL A 96 3.28 11.87 14.20
N VAL A 97 2.88 12.68 13.20
CA VAL A 97 3.66 12.86 11.97
C VAL A 97 5.06 13.42 12.27
N ARG A 98 5.14 14.50 13.06
CA ARG A 98 6.43 15.10 13.44
C ARG A 98 7.28 14.14 14.27
N TYR A 99 6.67 13.35 15.14
CA TYR A 99 7.38 12.35 15.92
C TYR A 99 7.94 11.22 15.05
N CYS A 100 7.18 10.71 14.10
CA CYS A 100 7.71 9.76 13.11
C CYS A 100 8.90 10.37 12.34
N GLN A 101 8.79 11.63 11.91
CA GLN A 101 9.87 12.32 11.19
C GLN A 101 11.13 12.49 12.04
N SER A 102 11.02 12.81 13.33
CA SER A 102 12.19 12.95 14.22
C SER A 102 12.89 11.62 14.51
N LYS A 103 12.21 10.50 14.27
CA LYS A 103 12.73 9.13 14.36
C LYS A 103 13.15 8.55 13.00
N ASP A 104 13.18 9.37 11.95
CA ASP A 104 13.36 8.97 10.55
C ASP A 104 12.34 7.94 10.01
N MET A 105 11.30 7.65 10.78
CA MET A 105 10.28 6.65 10.48
C MET A 105 9.35 7.14 9.35
N PRO A 106 9.23 6.41 8.23
CA PRO A 106 8.24 6.71 7.20
C PRO A 106 6.81 6.65 7.75
N VAL A 107 5.98 7.65 7.42
CA VAL A 107 4.59 7.74 7.88
C VAL A 107 3.66 8.10 6.72
N ALA A 108 2.51 7.45 6.67
CA ALA A 108 1.42 7.72 5.73
C ALA A 108 0.12 8.02 6.51
N PRO A 109 -0.10 9.29 6.90
CA PRO A 109 -1.30 9.65 7.63
C PRO A 109 -2.53 9.65 6.74
N GLY A 110 -3.69 9.34 7.34
CA GLY A 110 -4.98 9.41 6.66
C GLY A 110 -5.44 10.85 6.41
N THR A 111 -5.98 11.09 5.23
CA THR A 111 -6.63 12.34 4.82
C THR A 111 -7.90 12.00 4.04
N GLN A 112 -8.85 12.93 4.00
CA GLN A 112 -10.08 12.81 3.22
C GLN A 112 -10.45 14.12 2.51
N THR A 113 -10.00 15.27 3.02
CA THR A 113 -10.38 16.61 2.54
C THR A 113 -9.19 17.41 2.01
N PRO A 114 -9.43 18.43 1.16
CA PRO A 114 -8.38 19.35 0.70
C PRO A 114 -7.57 20.00 1.84
N SER A 115 -8.23 20.45 2.91
CA SER A 115 -7.55 21.08 4.05
C SER A 115 -6.59 20.14 4.78
N GLU A 116 -6.94 18.86 4.94
CA GLU A 116 -6.05 17.85 5.52
C GLU A 116 -4.87 17.54 4.59
N MET A 117 -5.10 17.54 3.27
CA MET A 117 -4.05 17.35 2.27
C MET A 117 -3.06 18.52 2.26
N GLU A 118 -3.55 19.75 2.39
CA GLU A 118 -2.69 20.94 2.57
C GLU A 118 -1.88 20.86 3.86
N GLN A 119 -2.48 20.38 4.95
CA GLN A 119 -1.76 20.16 6.19
C GLN A 119 -0.66 19.10 6.04
N ALA A 120 -0.92 18.00 5.31
CA ALA A 120 0.09 16.99 5.01
C ALA A 120 1.26 17.58 4.19
N LEU A 121 0.95 18.38 3.17
CA LEU A 121 1.95 19.08 2.37
C LEU A 121 2.77 20.07 3.22
N GLY A 122 2.12 20.80 4.12
CA GLY A 122 2.78 21.72 5.07
C GLY A 122 3.71 21.01 6.06
N LEU A 123 3.46 19.72 6.33
CA LEU A 123 4.36 18.85 7.11
C LEU A 123 5.44 18.18 6.23
N GLY A 124 5.52 18.52 4.94
CA GLY A 124 6.51 17.99 4.00
C GLY A 124 6.19 16.59 3.47
N LEU A 125 4.94 16.13 3.57
CA LEU A 125 4.51 14.84 3.05
C LEU A 125 4.04 14.95 1.60
N ASP A 126 4.53 14.06 0.74
CA ASP A 126 4.09 13.89 -0.66
C ASP A 126 3.24 12.62 -0.86
N PHE A 127 2.99 11.86 0.22
CA PHE A 127 2.22 10.63 0.21
C PHE A 127 1.30 10.55 1.43
N VAL A 128 0.01 10.26 1.20
CA VAL A 128 -1.00 10.15 2.25
C VAL A 128 -1.89 8.92 2.03
N LYS A 129 -2.43 8.38 3.12
CA LYS A 129 -3.56 7.46 3.06
C LYS A 129 -4.83 8.25 2.74
N PHE A 130 -5.68 7.74 1.87
CA PHE A 130 -7.02 8.28 1.65
C PHE A 130 -8.03 7.33 2.31
N PHE A 131 -8.65 7.77 3.40
CA PHE A 131 -9.48 6.91 4.24
C PHE A 131 -10.66 7.67 4.87
N PRO A 132 -11.87 7.07 4.91
CA PRO A 132 -12.26 5.82 4.24
C PRO A 132 -12.57 6.05 2.75
N ALA A 133 -11.91 5.32 1.85
CA ALA A 133 -11.88 5.64 0.42
C ALA A 133 -13.26 5.61 -0.26
N GLU A 134 -13.95 4.47 -0.29
CA GLU A 134 -15.24 4.36 -0.98
C GLU A 134 -16.32 5.28 -0.35
N PRO A 135 -16.49 5.33 0.99
CA PRO A 135 -17.48 6.23 1.60
C PRO A 135 -17.21 7.72 1.31
N ALA A 136 -15.96 8.11 1.08
CA ALA A 136 -15.57 9.49 0.77
C ALA A 136 -15.68 9.85 -0.73
N GLY A 137 -16.32 9.02 -1.55
CA GLY A 137 -16.49 9.27 -2.99
C GLY A 137 -15.43 8.61 -3.89
N GLY A 138 -14.56 7.79 -3.30
CA GLY A 138 -13.66 6.89 -4.00
C GLY A 138 -12.71 7.54 -5.00
N LEU A 139 -12.36 6.80 -6.06
CA LEU A 139 -11.39 7.26 -7.06
C LEU A 139 -11.79 8.58 -7.73
N LYS A 140 -13.09 8.86 -7.86
CA LYS A 140 -13.58 10.13 -8.41
C LYS A 140 -13.19 11.31 -7.52
N MET A 141 -13.37 11.17 -6.20
CA MET A 141 -12.95 12.18 -5.25
C MET A 141 -11.43 12.39 -5.29
N ILE A 142 -10.66 11.29 -5.26
CA ILE A 142 -9.19 11.36 -5.32
C ILE A 142 -8.72 12.12 -6.57
N LYS A 143 -9.30 11.83 -7.75
CA LYS A 143 -8.97 12.54 -8.99
C LYS A 143 -9.27 14.04 -8.91
N ALA A 144 -10.39 14.41 -8.28
CA ALA A 144 -10.79 15.81 -8.14
C ALA A 144 -9.81 16.58 -7.24
N VAL A 145 -9.41 16.00 -6.11
CA VAL A 145 -8.46 16.66 -5.17
C VAL A 145 -7.01 16.56 -5.63
N ALA A 146 -6.63 15.53 -6.38
CA ALA A 146 -5.26 15.40 -6.90
C ALA A 146 -4.90 16.43 -7.98
N ALA A 147 -5.91 17.09 -8.58
CA ALA A 147 -5.72 18.12 -9.61
C ALA A 147 -4.98 19.37 -9.08
N PRO A 148 -5.41 20.00 -7.96
CA PRO A 148 -4.64 21.10 -7.35
C PRO A 148 -3.37 20.64 -6.63
N TYR A 149 -3.32 19.39 -6.13
CA TYR A 149 -2.18 18.85 -5.37
C TYR A 149 -1.32 17.93 -6.24
N GLY A 150 -0.70 18.49 -7.28
CA GLY A 150 0.01 17.74 -8.33
C GLY A 150 1.08 16.76 -7.85
N GLN A 151 1.77 17.07 -6.75
CA GLN A 151 2.80 16.21 -6.16
C GLN A 151 2.27 15.12 -5.24
N LEU A 152 1.01 15.22 -4.78
CA LEU A 152 0.45 14.31 -3.79
C LEU A 152 0.05 12.98 -4.45
N VAL A 153 0.48 11.89 -3.85
CA VAL A 153 0.07 10.53 -4.20
C VAL A 153 -0.59 9.84 -3.02
N PHE A 154 -1.44 8.85 -3.31
CA PHE A 154 -2.40 8.33 -2.37
C PHE A 154 -2.28 6.83 -2.18
N MET A 155 -2.64 6.38 -0.98
CA MET A 155 -2.98 5.00 -0.67
C MET A 155 -4.44 4.89 -0.22
N PRO A 156 -5.39 4.63 -1.13
CA PRO A 156 -6.80 4.46 -0.80
C PRO A 156 -6.98 3.22 0.09
N THR A 157 -7.74 3.36 1.17
CA THR A 157 -8.08 2.27 2.07
C THR A 157 -9.51 2.44 2.57
N GLY A 158 -10.25 1.35 2.74
CA GLY A 158 -11.65 1.37 3.19
C GLY A 158 -12.61 1.24 2.02
N GLY A 159 -13.29 0.09 1.95
CA GLY A 159 -14.16 -0.28 0.82
C GLY A 159 -13.42 -0.80 -0.41
N ILE A 160 -12.10 -0.97 -0.35
CA ILE A 160 -11.35 -1.60 -1.45
C ILE A 160 -11.63 -3.10 -1.48
N THR A 161 -11.95 -3.62 -2.66
CA THR A 161 -12.32 -5.01 -2.93
C THR A 161 -11.64 -5.53 -4.21
N PRO A 162 -11.66 -6.85 -4.48
CA PRO A 162 -11.15 -7.40 -5.74
C PRO A 162 -11.77 -6.78 -7.00
N GLU A 163 -13.04 -6.34 -6.90
CA GLU A 163 -13.82 -5.79 -8.01
C GLU A 163 -13.38 -4.37 -8.37
N ASN A 164 -13.04 -3.53 -7.39
CA ASN A 164 -12.72 -2.11 -7.62
C ASN A 164 -11.21 -1.80 -7.62
N VAL A 165 -10.37 -2.63 -7.00
CA VAL A 165 -8.94 -2.33 -6.80
C VAL A 165 -8.17 -2.12 -8.12
N ARG A 166 -8.58 -2.79 -9.20
CA ARG A 166 -8.01 -2.59 -10.55
C ARG A 166 -8.13 -1.16 -11.05
N ALA A 167 -9.28 -0.53 -10.83
CA ALA A 167 -9.52 0.84 -11.26
C ALA A 167 -8.61 1.81 -10.51
N TYR A 168 -8.48 1.63 -9.20
CA TYR A 168 -7.56 2.41 -8.38
C TYR A 168 -6.10 2.23 -8.81
N LEU A 169 -5.64 0.99 -8.91
CA LEU A 169 -4.26 0.68 -9.28
C LEU A 169 -3.93 1.03 -10.74
N THR A 170 -4.88 1.39 -11.58
CA THR A 170 -4.57 1.87 -12.93
C THR A 170 -4.16 3.34 -12.92
N ASP A 171 -4.61 4.10 -11.92
CA ASP A 171 -4.33 5.52 -11.79
C ASP A 171 -2.90 5.78 -11.30
N GLU A 172 -2.27 6.83 -11.82
CA GLU A 172 -0.89 7.20 -11.51
C GLU A 172 -0.74 7.88 -10.14
N LYS A 173 -1.82 8.49 -9.64
CA LYS A 173 -1.87 9.11 -8.32
C LYS A 173 -1.97 8.06 -7.21
N ILE A 174 -2.24 6.81 -7.54
CA ILE A 174 -2.34 5.72 -6.59
C ILE A 174 -1.04 4.92 -6.58
N LEU A 175 -0.31 4.95 -5.46
CA LEU A 175 0.87 4.10 -5.30
C LEU A 175 0.45 2.66 -4.99
N ALA A 176 -0.40 2.49 -3.98
CA ALA A 176 -0.91 1.20 -3.54
C ALA A 176 -2.34 1.35 -3.01
N CYS A 177 -3.04 0.26 -2.77
CA CYS A 177 -4.31 0.24 -2.04
C CYS A 177 -4.19 -0.60 -0.77
N GLY A 178 -4.77 -0.12 0.33
CA GLY A 178 -4.93 -0.91 1.55
C GLY A 178 -6.21 -1.73 1.51
N GLY A 179 -6.15 -3.00 1.91
CA GLY A 179 -7.33 -3.88 1.96
C GLY A 179 -7.18 -5.07 2.89
N SER A 180 -8.30 -5.54 3.44
CA SER A 180 -8.33 -6.65 4.41
C SER A 180 -9.02 -7.90 3.89
N TRP A 181 -9.57 -7.89 2.67
CA TRP A 181 -10.42 -8.98 2.17
C TRP A 181 -9.71 -10.33 2.11
N MET A 182 -8.39 -10.32 1.93
CA MET A 182 -7.53 -11.50 1.81
C MET A 182 -6.93 -12.00 3.12
N VAL A 183 -7.02 -11.23 4.21
CA VAL A 183 -6.42 -11.53 5.53
C VAL A 183 -7.41 -11.29 6.68
N LYS A 184 -8.67 -11.69 6.49
CA LYS A 184 -9.70 -11.50 7.51
C LYS A 184 -9.37 -12.30 8.77
N GLN A 185 -9.51 -11.67 9.94
CA GLN A 185 -9.28 -12.29 11.24
C GLN A 185 -10.03 -13.62 11.41
N GLN A 186 -11.30 -13.66 10.99
CA GLN A 186 -12.11 -14.88 11.08
C GLN A 186 -11.52 -16.05 10.30
N MET A 187 -10.95 -15.81 9.11
CA MET A 187 -10.33 -16.89 8.32
C MET A 187 -9.10 -17.48 9.03
N MET A 188 -8.34 -16.65 9.74
CA MET A 188 -7.19 -17.12 10.53
C MET A 188 -7.66 -17.93 11.75
N ALA A 189 -8.69 -17.45 12.45
CA ALA A 189 -9.29 -18.14 13.59
C ALA A 189 -9.90 -19.50 13.19
N ASP A 190 -10.55 -19.56 12.03
CA ASP A 190 -11.14 -20.79 11.48
C ASP A 190 -10.09 -21.74 10.88
N GLY A 191 -8.83 -21.31 10.77
CA GLY A 191 -7.77 -22.09 10.14
C GLY A 191 -7.90 -22.22 8.61
N ASP A 192 -8.66 -21.35 7.95
CA ASP A 192 -8.86 -21.32 6.49
C ASP A 192 -7.64 -20.73 5.75
N TRP A 193 -6.49 -21.39 5.92
CA TRP A 193 -5.23 -20.98 5.32
C TRP A 193 -5.20 -21.17 3.80
N ASP A 194 -5.95 -22.13 3.29
CA ASP A 194 -6.12 -22.35 1.85
C ASP A 194 -6.92 -21.20 1.21
N GLY A 195 -7.99 -20.75 1.86
CA GLY A 195 -8.76 -19.58 1.45
C GLY A 195 -7.92 -18.30 1.47
N ILE A 196 -7.16 -18.06 2.54
CA ILE A 196 -6.23 -16.92 2.63
C ILE A 196 -5.20 -16.98 1.49
N THR A 197 -4.56 -18.14 1.29
CA THR A 197 -3.57 -18.36 0.23
C THR A 197 -4.13 -18.04 -1.14
N LYS A 198 -5.34 -18.53 -1.44
CA LYS A 198 -6.04 -18.24 -2.70
C LYS A 198 -6.26 -16.74 -2.89
N LEU A 199 -6.81 -16.05 -1.89
CA LEU A 199 -7.12 -14.62 -1.98
C LEU A 199 -5.86 -13.74 -2.09
N VAL A 200 -4.78 -14.11 -1.40
CA VAL A 200 -3.48 -13.43 -1.50
C VAL A 200 -2.90 -13.59 -2.91
N ARG A 201 -2.92 -14.81 -3.46
CA ARG A 201 -2.46 -15.08 -4.83
C ARG A 201 -3.28 -14.35 -5.88
N GLU A 202 -4.60 -14.31 -5.70
CA GLU A 202 -5.51 -13.54 -6.55
C GLU A 202 -5.13 -12.06 -6.51
N ALA A 203 -4.99 -11.45 -5.33
CA ALA A 203 -4.58 -10.05 -5.16
C ALA A 203 -3.23 -9.75 -5.83
N ALA A 204 -2.21 -10.59 -5.60
CA ALA A 204 -0.90 -10.46 -6.25
C ALA A 204 -0.99 -10.55 -7.78
N THR A 205 -1.88 -11.40 -8.29
CA THR A 205 -2.15 -11.51 -9.74
C THR A 205 -2.75 -10.22 -10.29
N ILE A 206 -3.69 -9.59 -9.58
CA ILE A 206 -4.25 -8.28 -9.96
C ILE A 206 -3.13 -7.26 -10.17
N VAL A 207 -2.20 -7.16 -9.21
CA VAL A 207 -1.10 -6.19 -9.26
C VAL A 207 -0.20 -6.47 -10.46
N LYS A 208 0.18 -7.74 -10.69
CA LYS A 208 0.99 -8.16 -11.84
C LYS A 208 0.31 -7.83 -13.17
N GLU A 209 -0.99 -8.05 -13.29
CA GLU A 209 -1.74 -7.70 -14.50
C GLU A 209 -1.76 -6.18 -14.75
N VAL A 210 -2.10 -5.39 -13.74
CA VAL A 210 -2.25 -3.94 -13.89
C VAL A 210 -0.90 -3.25 -14.11
N ARG A 211 0.11 -3.59 -13.31
CA ARG A 211 1.43 -2.94 -13.36
C ARG A 211 2.40 -3.60 -14.35
N GLY A 212 2.20 -4.87 -14.68
CA GLY A 212 2.96 -5.57 -15.73
C GLY A 212 2.56 -5.14 -17.15
N ARG A 213 1.27 -4.83 -17.40
CA ARG A 213 0.79 -4.30 -18.69
C ARG A 213 1.47 -2.98 -19.10
N GLY A 214 1.86 -2.14 -18.13
CA GLY A 214 2.62 -0.91 -18.38
C GLY A 214 3.97 -1.16 -19.07
N LYS A 215 4.67 -2.24 -18.73
CA LYS A 215 5.95 -2.61 -19.38
C LYS A 215 5.72 -3.18 -20.80
N GLN A 216 4.63 -3.91 -21.03
CA GLN A 216 4.33 -4.50 -22.34
C GLN A 216 3.79 -3.48 -23.36
N ALA A 217 2.93 -2.55 -22.93
CA ALA A 217 2.39 -1.50 -23.80
C ALA A 217 3.48 -0.53 -24.28
N VAL A 218 4.39 -0.10 -23.39
CA VAL A 218 5.54 0.75 -23.75
C VAL A 218 6.47 0.04 -24.73
N ASN A 219 6.76 -1.25 -24.52
CA ASN A 219 7.58 -2.04 -25.45
C ASN A 219 6.90 -2.24 -26.82
N SER A 220 5.57 -2.38 -26.87
CA SER A 220 4.81 -2.48 -28.12
C SER A 220 4.81 -1.16 -28.91
N LEU A 221 4.55 -0.03 -28.23
CA LEU A 221 4.62 1.31 -28.80
C LEU A 221 6.02 1.67 -29.32
N TYR A 222 7.08 1.33 -28.56
CA TYR A 222 8.45 1.55 -29.00
C TYR A 222 8.81 0.72 -30.24
N ARG A 223 8.40 -0.56 -30.30
CA ARG A 223 8.60 -1.41 -31.48
C ARG A 223 7.86 -0.89 -32.71
N LYS A 224 6.60 -0.45 -32.54
CA LYS A 224 5.79 0.11 -33.62
C LYS A 224 6.38 1.41 -34.17
N ASN A 225 6.77 2.34 -33.30
CA ASN A 225 7.38 3.62 -33.70
C ASN A 225 8.75 3.43 -34.38
N LYS A 226 9.55 2.44 -33.94
CA LYS A 226 10.84 2.10 -34.58
C LYS A 226 10.64 1.48 -35.98
N SER A 227 9.62 0.65 -36.16
CA SER A 227 9.25 0.08 -37.46
C SER A 227 8.81 1.18 -38.44
N ASP A 228 7.92 2.07 -38.00
CA ASP A 228 7.42 3.19 -38.82
C ASP A 228 8.53 4.17 -39.22
N TYR A 229 9.48 4.45 -38.31
CA TYR A 229 10.65 5.27 -38.59
C TYR A 229 11.56 4.63 -39.66
N LEU A 230 11.86 3.34 -39.54
CA LEU A 230 12.72 2.63 -40.50
C LEU A 230 12.06 2.50 -41.88
N GLN A 231 10.74 2.31 -41.93
CA GLN A 231 9.99 2.22 -43.18
C GLN A 231 9.93 3.58 -43.90
N LYS A 232 9.69 4.68 -43.17
CA LYS A 232 9.75 6.05 -43.72
C LYS A 232 11.15 6.44 -44.21
N ARG A 233 12.21 5.91 -43.58
CA ARG A 233 13.60 6.15 -44.03
C ARG A 233 13.91 5.42 -45.33
N LYS A 234 13.41 4.19 -45.53
CA LYS A 234 13.57 3.45 -46.79
C LYS A 234 12.88 4.13 -47.97
N LEU A 235 11.70 4.70 -47.75
CA LEU A 235 10.90 5.39 -48.77
C LEU A 235 11.44 6.78 -49.18
N LYS A 236 12.38 7.36 -48.43
CA LYS A 236 13.03 8.64 -48.78
C LYS A 236 14.38 8.47 -49.50
N ILE A 237 14.86 7.24 -49.67
CA ILE A 237 16.16 6.91 -50.28
C ILE A 237 15.97 6.20 -51.64
N SER A 238 14.71 6.01 -52.07
CA SER A 238 14.33 5.59 -53.43
C SER A 238 13.79 6.77 -54.22
#